data_AF-A0A1H8NKI6-F1
#
_entry.id   AF-A0A1H8NKI6-F1
#
_cell.length_a   1.000
_cell.length_b   1.000
_cell.length_c   1.000
_cell.angle_alpha   90.00
_cell.angle_beta   90.00
_cell.angle_gamma   90.00
#
_symmetry.space_group_name_H-M   'P 1'
#
loop_
_entity.id
_entity.type
_entity.pdbx_description
1 polymer ?
#
loop_
_entity_poly.entity_id
_entity_poly.type
_entity_poly.pdbx_seq_one_letter_code
_entity_poly.pdbx_strand_id
1 'polypeptide(L)'
;MRRLLVLLGVGLLAFAALLSTVTGVPSHPTTWLWIGSLTLAGTLLFVAGLRDSLAVGSATVRWNVLVGVGQLLLALSTFVTTVDDVLIGGSISPVGIVAGVVGAAILAFFGVDYVRGGVYMRLPTAE
;
A
#
# COMPACT_ATOMS: atom_id res chain seq x y z
N MET A 1 -10.91 8.13 11.72
CA MET A 1 -10.02 7.64 10.64
C MET A 1 -8.65 7.17 11.12
N ARG A 2 -7.93 7.89 11.97
CA ARG A 2 -6.55 7.53 12.39
C ARG A 2 -6.37 6.12 12.98
N ARG A 3 -7.32 5.65 13.80
CA ARG A 3 -7.31 4.26 14.32
C ARG A 3 -7.36 3.22 13.21
N LEU A 4 -8.11 3.47 12.13
CA LEU A 4 -8.16 2.56 10.97
C LEU A 4 -6.82 2.50 10.25
N LEU A 5 -6.11 3.63 10.13
CA LEU A 5 -4.77 3.66 9.52
C LEU A 5 -3.75 2.87 10.35
N VAL A 6 -3.81 2.99 11.68
CA VAL A 6 -2.96 2.17 12.57
C VAL A 6 -3.28 0.69 12.42
N LEU A 7 -4.56 0.31 12.48
CA LEU A 7 -4.97 -1.09 12.33
C LEU A 7 -4.58 -1.66 10.96
N LEU A 8 -4.76 -0.88 9.89
CA LEU A 8 -4.37 -1.28 8.54
C LEU A 8 -2.84 -1.43 8.43
N GLY A 9 -2.08 -0.47 8.97
CA GLY A 9 -0.63 -0.53 8.99
C GLY A 9 -0.11 -1.76 9.75
N VAL A 10 -0.63 -2.01 10.96
CA VAL A 10 -0.29 -3.20 11.75
C VAL A 10 -0.68 -4.48 11.02
N GLY A 11 -1.87 -4.54 10.43
CA GLY A 11 -2.34 -5.69 9.67
C GLY A 11 -1.44 -6.02 8.48
N LEU A 12 -1.04 -5.00 7.71
CA LEU A 12 -0.13 -5.16 6.58
C LEU A 12 1.27 -5.61 7.02
N LEU A 13 1.79 -5.07 8.12
CA LEU A 13 3.08 -5.48 8.66
C LEU A 13 3.05 -6.91 9.20
N ALA A 14 1.97 -7.30 9.89
CA ALA A 14 1.77 -8.66 10.36
C ALA A 14 1.66 -9.64 9.18
N PHE A 15 0.95 -9.24 8.12
CA PHE A 15 0.83 -10.04 6.91
C PHE A 15 2.17 -10.19 6.17
N ALA A 16 2.94 -9.10 6.03
CA ALA A 16 4.28 -9.15 5.44
C ALA A 16 5.25 -10.03 6.25
N ALA A 17 5.19 -9.95 7.58
CA ALA A 17 5.97 -10.80 8.47
C ALA A 17 5.58 -12.28 8.32
N LEU A 18 4.28 -12.58 8.31
CA LEU A 18 3.79 -13.94 8.09
C LEU A 18 4.27 -14.50 6.75
N LEU A 19 4.10 -13.74 5.67
CA LEU A 19 4.59 -14.14 4.35
C LEU A 19 6.08 -14.46 4.37
N SER A 20 6.90 -13.57 4.94
CA SER A 20 8.35 -13.78 5.05
C SER A 20 8.71 -15.03 5.85
N THR A 21 7.94 -15.37 6.90
CA THR A 21 8.18 -16.60 7.67
C THR A 21 7.78 -17.87 6.92
N VAL A 22 6.75 -17.80 6.07
CA VAL A 22 6.23 -18.96 5.33
C VAL A 22 7.06 -19.23 4.08
N THR A 23 7.45 -18.18 3.34
CA THR A 23 8.19 -18.30 2.08
C THR A 23 9.70 -18.36 2.27
N GLY A 24 10.22 -17.92 3.43
CA GLY A 24 11.65 -17.87 3.71
C GLY A 24 12.36 -16.74 2.97
N VAL A 25 13.67 -16.89 2.76
CA VAL A 25 14.48 -15.86 2.08
C VAL A 25 14.13 -15.85 0.59
N PRO A 26 13.65 -14.72 0.03
CA PRO A 26 13.24 -14.68 -1.36
C PRO A 26 14.42 -14.85 -2.32
N SER A 27 14.27 -15.75 -3.29
CA SER A 27 15.24 -16.01 -4.37
C SER A 27 15.04 -15.10 -5.59
N HIS A 28 13.83 -14.59 -5.79
CA HIS A 28 13.47 -13.77 -6.95
C HIS A 28 13.35 -12.28 -6.58
N PRO A 29 13.84 -11.37 -7.45
CA PRO A 29 13.76 -9.93 -7.20
C PRO A 29 12.32 -9.40 -7.15
N THR A 30 11.39 -10.03 -7.87
CA THR A 30 9.96 -9.68 -7.85
C THR A 30 9.35 -9.89 -6.47
N THR A 31 9.71 -10.98 -5.78
CA THR A 31 9.28 -11.26 -4.41
C THR A 31 9.83 -10.23 -3.41
N TRP A 32 11.09 -9.80 -3.57
CA TRP A 32 11.66 -8.72 -2.75
C TRP A 32 10.93 -7.39 -2.97
N LEU A 33 10.62 -7.05 -4.22
CA LEU A 33 9.87 -5.84 -4.55
C LEU A 33 8.46 -5.89 -3.96
N TRP A 34 7.80 -7.04 -4.04
CA TRP A 34 6.48 -7.27 -3.48
C TRP A 34 6.46 -7.11 -1.95
N ILE A 35 7.26 -7.90 -1.22
CA ILE A 35 7.30 -7.86 0.25
C ILE A 35 7.81 -6.51 0.75
N GLY A 36 8.81 -5.94 0.07
CA GLY A 36 9.37 -4.63 0.42
C GLY A 36 8.34 -3.51 0.25
N SER A 37 7.63 -3.46 -0.88
CA SER A 37 6.58 -2.45 -1.10
C SER A 37 5.42 -2.60 -0.12
N LEU A 38 4.99 -3.82 0.17
CA LEU A 38 3.97 -4.13 1.18
C LEU A 38 4.38 -3.67 2.59
N THR A 39 5.62 -3.95 3.00
CA THR A 39 6.16 -3.59 4.31
C THR A 39 6.29 -2.08 4.46
N LEU A 40 6.79 -1.40 3.43
CA LEU A 40 6.89 0.06 3.40
C LEU A 40 5.49 0.70 3.42
N ALA A 41 4.52 0.17 2.67
CA ALA A 41 3.14 0.62 2.71
C ALA A 41 2.55 0.53 4.13
N GLY A 42 2.70 -0.63 4.78
CA GLY A 42 2.25 -0.83 6.16
C GLY A 42 2.90 0.12 7.15
N THR A 43 4.22 0.35 7.01
CA THR A 43 4.98 1.29 7.84
C THR A 43 4.47 2.72 7.68
N LEU A 44 4.29 3.18 6.45
CA LEU A 44 3.80 4.55 6.18
C LEU A 44 2.39 4.77 6.71
N LEU A 45 1.49 3.80 6.55
CA LEU A 45 0.12 3.86 7.06
C LEU A 45 0.10 3.87 8.59
N PHE A 46 0.92 3.04 9.22
CA PHE A 46 1.09 3.03 10.67
C PHE A 46 1.56 4.39 11.19
N VAL A 47 2.63 4.94 10.61
CA VAL A 47 3.18 6.23 11.02
C VAL A 47 2.20 7.37 10.77
N ALA A 48 1.48 7.37 9.64
CA ALA A 48 0.44 8.35 9.34
C ALA A 48 -0.74 8.28 10.32
N GLY A 49 -1.02 7.09 10.88
CA GLY A 49 -2.00 6.92 11.93
C GLY A 49 -1.57 7.53 13.27
N LEU A 50 -0.27 7.56 13.55
CA LEU A 50 0.32 8.04 14.81
C LEU A 50 0.78 9.51 14.79
N ARG A 51 1.13 10.05 13.62
CA ARG A 51 1.75 11.38 13.48
C ARG A 51 1.03 12.22 12.44
N ASP A 52 0.85 13.51 12.75
CA ASP A 52 0.22 14.50 11.86
C ASP A 52 1.16 14.96 10.75
N SER A 53 2.44 15.03 11.08
CA SER A 53 3.52 15.37 10.16
C SER A 53 4.80 14.69 10.61
N LEU A 54 5.70 14.48 9.66
CA LEU A 54 7.06 14.01 9.87
C LEU A 54 8.03 15.04 9.33
N ALA A 55 9.03 15.40 10.13
CA ALA A 55 10.18 16.14 9.63
C ALA A 55 11.13 15.15 8.92
N VAL A 56 11.43 15.43 7.65
CA VAL A 56 12.37 14.67 6.82
C VAL A 56 13.43 15.65 6.33
N GLY A 57 14.55 15.74 7.05
CA GLY A 57 15.56 16.77 6.82
C GLY A 57 15.00 18.17 7.07
N SER A 58 15.02 19.03 6.05
CA SER A 58 14.46 20.38 6.10
C SER A 58 12.97 20.46 5.73
N ALA A 59 12.37 19.36 5.25
CA ALA A 59 10.99 19.34 4.78
C ALA A 59 10.05 18.73 5.84
N THR A 60 8.80 19.21 5.88
CA THR A 60 7.74 18.59 6.68
C THR A 60 6.75 17.87 5.78
N VAL A 61 6.64 16.55 5.92
CA VAL A 61 5.70 15.71 5.18
C VAL A 61 4.44 15.53 6.01
N ARG A 62 3.28 15.90 5.45
CA ARG A 62 1.98 15.77 6.11
C ARG A 62 1.47 14.32 6.06
N TRP A 63 0.67 13.92 7.05
CA TRP A 63 0.11 12.57 7.16
C TRP A 63 -0.60 12.08 5.88
N ASN A 64 -1.30 12.97 5.17
CA ASN A 64 -2.04 12.60 3.95
C ASN A 64 -1.09 12.17 2.82
N VAL A 65 0.10 12.76 2.74
CA VAL A 65 1.12 12.36 1.78
C VAL A 65 1.66 10.97 2.12
N LEU A 66 1.86 10.68 3.41
CA LEU A 66 2.29 9.36 3.87
C LEU A 66 1.26 8.28 3.54
N VAL A 67 -0.03 8.56 3.79
CA VAL A 67 -1.14 7.66 3.39
C VAL A 67 -1.13 7.45 1.88
N GLY A 68 -1.01 8.54 1.11
CA GLY A 68 -1.03 8.46 -0.34
C GLY A 68 0.11 7.63 -0.92
N VAL A 69 1.35 7.85 -0.45
CA VAL A 69 2.51 7.05 -0.85
C VAL A 69 2.36 5.59 -0.39
N GLY A 70 1.83 5.35 0.81
CA GLY A 70 1.52 4.00 1.29
C GLY A 70 0.54 3.26 0.37
N GLN A 71 -0.51 3.94 -0.09
CA GLN A 71 -1.47 3.37 -1.04
C GLN A 71 -0.86 3.10 -2.42
N LEU A 72 0.02 3.98 -2.91
CA LEU A 72 0.76 3.75 -4.16
C LEU A 72 1.69 2.52 -4.06
N LEU A 73 2.35 2.34 -2.93
CA LEU A 73 3.18 1.15 -2.69
C LEU A 73 2.34 -0.12 -2.58
N LEU A 74 1.17 -0.06 -1.95
CA LEU A 74 0.23 -1.18 -1.91
C LEU A 74 -0.30 -1.51 -3.32
N ALA A 75 -0.61 -0.50 -4.13
CA ALA A 75 -0.98 -0.68 -5.52
C ALA A 75 0.14 -1.37 -6.33
N LEU A 76 1.38 -0.93 -6.15
CA LEU A 76 2.55 -1.54 -6.78
C LEU A 76 2.72 -3.01 -6.35
N SER A 77 2.63 -3.29 -5.05
CA SER A 77 2.66 -4.64 -4.48
C SER A 77 1.61 -5.55 -5.15
N THR A 78 0.36 -5.11 -5.20
CA THR A 78 -0.75 -5.85 -5.82
C THR A 78 -0.52 -6.07 -7.32
N PHE A 79 -0.05 -5.04 -8.02
CA PHE A 79 0.23 -5.13 -9.45
C PHE A 79 1.36 -6.12 -9.76
N VAL A 80 2.48 -6.02 -9.03
CA VAL A 80 3.62 -6.94 -9.20
C VAL A 80 3.19 -8.38 -8.97
N THR A 81 2.45 -8.65 -7.90
CA THR A 81 1.96 -10.02 -7.61
C THR A 81 1.06 -10.54 -8.72
N THR A 82 0.13 -9.71 -9.20
CA THR A 82 -0.80 -10.11 -10.27
C THR A 82 -0.07 -10.38 -11.58
N VAL A 83 0.92 -9.56 -11.92
CA VAL A 83 1.72 -9.73 -13.15
C VAL A 83 2.63 -10.96 -13.06
N ASP A 84 3.28 -11.19 -11.92
CA ASP A 84 4.15 -12.33 -11.69
C ASP A 84 3.36 -13.66 -11.85
N ASP A 85 2.18 -13.74 -11.23
CA ASP A 85 1.27 -14.89 -11.38
C ASP A 85 0.87 -15.15 -12.84
N VAL A 86 0.59 -14.10 -13.62
CA VAL A 86 0.25 -14.24 -15.05
C VAL A 86 1.43 -14.74 -15.86
N LEU A 87 2.64 -14.21 -15.61
CA LEU A 87 3.84 -14.53 -16.36
C LEU A 87 4.33 -15.96 -16.09
N ILE A 88 4.18 -16.44 -14.86
CA ILE A 88 4.63 -17.78 -14.46
C ILE A 88 3.56 -18.85 -14.80
N GLY A 89 2.40 -18.44 -15.35
CA GLY A 89 1.32 -19.36 -15.68
C GLY A 89 0.61 -19.90 -14.44
N GLY A 90 0.55 -19.08 -13.38
CA GLY A 90 -0.12 -19.40 -12.13
C GLY A 90 -1.60 -19.73 -12.32
N SER A 91 -2.18 -20.43 -11.34
CA SER A 91 -3.57 -20.91 -11.39
C SER A 91 -4.62 -19.80 -11.17
N ILE A 92 -4.24 -18.53 -11.30
CA ILE A 92 -5.15 -17.41 -11.09
C ILE A 92 -6.21 -17.39 -12.19
N SER A 93 -7.47 -17.32 -11.79
CA SER A 93 -8.57 -17.24 -12.75
C SER A 93 -8.52 -15.89 -13.50
N PRO A 94 -9.07 -15.81 -14.72
CA PRO A 94 -9.20 -14.53 -15.43
C PRO A 94 -9.89 -13.45 -14.60
N VAL A 95 -10.85 -13.84 -13.76
CA VAL A 95 -11.54 -12.94 -12.82
C VAL A 95 -10.56 -12.42 -11.75
N GLY A 96 -9.68 -13.26 -11.23
CA GLY A 96 -8.65 -12.87 -10.26
C GLY A 96 -7.66 -11.86 -10.85
N ILE A 97 -7.24 -12.05 -12.10
CA ILE A 97 -6.36 -11.11 -12.81
C ILE A 97 -7.04 -9.75 -12.94
N VAL A 98 -8.28 -9.72 -13.42
CA VAL A 98 -9.06 -8.47 -13.56
C VAL A 98 -9.23 -7.79 -12.20
N ALA A 99 -9.58 -8.54 -11.17
CA ALA A 99 -9.73 -8.01 -9.81
C ALA A 99 -8.42 -7.43 -9.27
N GLY A 100 -7.29 -8.10 -9.49
CA GLY A 100 -5.97 -7.63 -9.08
C GLY A 100 -5.57 -6.32 -9.76
N VAL A 101 -5.73 -6.24 -11.09
CA VAL A 101 -5.41 -5.03 -11.88
C VAL A 101 -6.33 -3.87 -11.50
N VAL A 102 -7.64 -4.11 -11.40
CA VAL A 102 -8.62 -3.09 -11.01
C VAL A 102 -8.36 -2.63 -9.58
N GLY A 103 -8.10 -3.56 -8.66
CA GLY A 103 -7.75 -3.25 -7.27
C GLY A 103 -6.49 -2.38 -7.18
N ALA A 104 -5.43 -2.72 -7.91
CA ALA A 104 -4.22 -1.91 -7.99
C ALA A 104 -4.51 -0.51 -8.54
N ALA A 105 -5.32 -0.39 -9.59
CA ALA A 105 -5.70 0.90 -10.16
C ALA A 105 -6.50 1.78 -9.18
N ILE A 106 -7.43 1.18 -8.43
CA ILE A 106 -8.22 1.89 -7.40
C ILE A 106 -7.31 2.38 -6.27
N LEU A 107 -6.41 1.53 -5.78
CA LEU A 107 -5.44 1.90 -4.75
C LEU A 107 -4.53 3.03 -5.23
N ALA A 108 -4.05 2.96 -6.47
CA ALA A 108 -3.23 4.01 -7.07
C ALA A 108 -3.99 5.33 -7.19
N PHE A 109 -5.25 5.29 -7.64
CA PHE A 109 -6.12 6.46 -7.73
C PHE A 109 -6.29 7.14 -6.37
N PHE A 110 -6.60 6.38 -5.32
CA PHE A 110 -6.70 6.90 -3.96
C PHE A 110 -5.36 7.46 -3.47
N GLY A 111 -4.26 6.75 -3.73
CA GLY A 111 -2.92 7.21 -3.37
C GLY A 111 -2.59 8.58 -3.96
N VAL A 112 -2.84 8.76 -5.26
CA VAL A 112 -2.63 10.02 -5.97
C VAL A 112 -3.51 11.15 -5.40
N ASP A 113 -4.79 10.87 -5.12
CA ASP A 113 -5.68 11.87 -4.51
C ASP A 113 -5.18 12.32 -3.14
N TYR A 114 -4.79 11.38 -2.27
CA TYR A 114 -4.23 11.68 -0.95
C TYR A 114 -2.96 12.54 -1.01
N VAL A 115 -2.04 12.23 -1.94
CA VAL A 115 -0.82 13.03 -2.17
C VAL A 115 -1.18 14.45 -2.61
N ARG A 116 -2.21 14.60 -3.45
CA ARG A 116 -2.71 15.91 -3.93
C ARG A 116 -3.51 16.70 -2.89
N GLY A 117 -3.68 16.16 -1.68
CA GLY A 117 -4.42 16.83 -0.60
C GLY A 117 -5.89 16.43 -0.48
N GLY A 118 -6.28 15.31 -1.09
CA GLY A 118 -7.61 14.70 -0.96
C GLY A 118 -8.71 15.52 -1.62
N VAL A 119 -8.49 15.96 -2.86
CA VAL A 119 -9.43 16.86 -3.59
C VAL A 119 -10.77 16.16 -3.82
N TYR A 120 -10.74 14.85 -4.09
CA TYR A 120 -11.94 14.07 -4.39
C TYR A 120 -12.59 13.41 -3.16
N MET A 121 -11.87 13.30 -2.04
CA MET A 121 -12.37 12.72 -0.79
C MET A 121 -12.77 13.74 0.29
N ARG A 122 -12.89 15.03 -0.04
CA ARG A 122 -13.49 15.99 0.90
C ARG A 122 -14.95 15.62 1.11
N LEU A 123 -15.27 15.05 2.27
CA LEU A 123 -16.63 15.04 2.76
C LEU A 123 -17.09 16.51 2.86
N PRO A 124 -18.34 16.84 2.47
CA PRO A 124 -18.93 18.13 2.82
C PRO A 124 -18.73 18.31 4.32
N THR A 125 -18.08 19.40 4.71
CA THR A 125 -17.99 19.77 6.12
C THR A 125 -19.41 19.93 6.62
N ALA A 126 -19.84 19.04 7.52
CA ALA A 126 -20.93 19.37 8.41
C ALA A 126 -20.38 20.45 9.34
N GLU A 127 -20.71 21.70 8.99
CA GLU A 127 -20.61 22.94 9.78
C GLU A 127 -19.20 23.47 10.09
#